data_AF-A0A7S2ACP5-F1
#
_entry.id   AF-A0A7S2ACP5-F1
#
_cell.length_a   1.000
_cell.length_b   1.000
_cell.length_c   1.000
_cell.angle_alpha   90.00
_cell.angle_beta   90.00
_cell.angle_gamma   90.00
#
_symmetry.space_group_name_H-M   'P 1'
#
loop_
_entity.id
_entity.type
_entity.pdbx_description
1 polymer ?
#
loop_
_entity_poly.entity_id
_entity_poly.type
_entity_poly.pdbx_seq_one_letter_code
_entity_poly.pdbx_strand_id
1 'polypeptide(L)'
;VLLQTSASNSVLAATSSGECSCLNWKQSYTSGVVNCGDGFELTDHELKTRRDVEYCHPWPGTNNTAFFLNQNHNYCVVAEILKSTRPKEHPGYWCYVDAACQDLNGGKAVNEKAAYKMCKPGSGEGLSDLPPGELFALSKRLAAEGAFMDSQMMVTMAYEWYGPEQFRGSIFDVPVPQNASERPVLGTSNKFDTYALLYKNEVWETRDGPAGECIKGCQ
;
A
#
# COMPACT_ATOMS: atom_id res chain seq x y z
N VAL A 1 -57.10 22.79 20.00
CA VAL A 1 -56.08 22.19 19.11
C VAL A 1 -54.74 22.78 19.52
N LEU A 2 -53.99 22.08 20.36
CA LEU A 2 -52.68 22.51 20.87
C LEU A 2 -51.60 21.73 20.10
N LEU A 3 -50.71 22.48 19.45
CA LEU A 3 -49.59 21.98 18.66
C LEU A 3 -48.52 21.40 19.60
N GLN A 4 -48.15 20.13 19.40
CA GLN A 4 -46.97 19.53 20.02
C GLN A 4 -45.75 19.82 19.14
N THR A 5 -44.76 20.51 19.69
CA THR A 5 -43.45 20.71 19.08
C THR A 5 -42.53 19.54 19.39
N SER A 6 -42.17 18.76 18.38
CA SER A 6 -41.14 17.72 18.46
C SER A 6 -39.75 18.35 18.34
N ALA A 7 -38.91 18.14 19.35
CA ALA A 7 -37.50 18.50 19.34
C ALA A 7 -36.71 17.44 18.54
N SER A 8 -36.00 17.87 17.49
CA SER A 8 -35.05 17.03 16.77
C SER A 8 -33.73 16.95 17.53
N ASN A 9 -33.46 15.78 18.13
CA ASN A 9 -32.11 15.43 18.57
C ASN A 9 -31.30 14.99 17.35
N SER A 10 -30.45 15.87 16.85
CA SER A 10 -29.40 15.52 15.90
C SER A 10 -28.33 14.71 16.64
N VAL A 11 -28.38 13.39 16.49
CA VAL A 11 -27.28 12.50 16.88
C VAL A 11 -26.11 12.79 15.93
N LEU A 12 -25.05 13.38 16.48
CA LEU A 12 -23.75 13.46 15.83
C LEU A 12 -23.28 12.03 15.53
N ALA A 13 -23.25 11.67 14.25
CA ALA A 13 -22.60 10.46 13.78
C ALA A 13 -21.08 10.63 13.92
N ALA A 14 -20.56 10.30 15.09
CA ALA A 14 -19.19 9.83 15.21
C ALA A 14 -19.20 8.40 14.67
N THR A 15 -18.90 8.24 13.38
CA THR A 15 -18.57 6.92 12.83
C THR A 15 -17.31 6.44 13.54
N SER A 16 -17.48 5.63 14.56
CA SER A 16 -16.42 4.78 15.10
C SER A 16 -15.98 3.87 13.98
N SER A 17 -14.93 4.27 13.23
CA SER A 17 -14.07 3.27 12.60
C SER A 17 -13.65 2.36 13.76
N GLY A 18 -14.18 1.13 13.80
CA GLY A 18 -13.97 0.22 14.92
C GLY A 18 -12.48 0.09 15.23
N GLU A 19 -12.13 -0.20 16.48
CA GLU A 19 -10.75 -0.22 16.99
C GLU A 19 -9.76 -1.00 16.08
N CYS A 20 -10.26 -2.00 15.34
CA CYS A 20 -9.50 -2.81 14.38
C CYS A 20 -9.48 -2.29 12.93
N SER A 21 -10.00 -1.09 12.67
CA SER A 21 -9.88 -0.43 11.37
C SER A 21 -8.47 0.11 11.22
N CYS A 22 -7.90 -0.01 10.02
CA CYS A 22 -6.57 0.52 9.79
C CYS A 22 -6.53 2.04 10.05
N LEU A 23 -5.51 2.47 10.77
CA LEU A 23 -5.19 3.87 10.98
C LEU A 23 -4.62 4.48 9.70
N ASN A 24 -4.82 5.79 9.54
CA ASN A 24 -4.20 6.52 8.44
C ASN A 24 -2.68 6.63 8.68
N TRP A 25 -1.87 6.22 7.69
CA TRP A 25 -0.41 6.15 7.82
C TRP A 25 0.21 7.53 8.13
N LYS A 26 -0.05 8.53 7.28
CA LYS A 26 0.46 9.90 7.46
C LYS A 26 0.08 10.49 8.83
N GLN A 27 -1.16 10.31 9.27
CA GLN A 27 -1.60 10.77 10.59
C GLN A 27 -0.90 10.03 11.74
N SER A 28 -0.71 8.72 11.61
CA SER A 28 -0.07 7.90 12.65
C SER A 28 1.37 8.33 12.91
N TYR A 29 2.14 8.63 11.85
CA TYR A 29 3.50 9.15 12.01
C TYR A 29 3.52 10.61 12.47
N THR A 30 2.71 11.49 11.86
CA THR A 30 2.74 12.93 12.21
C THR A 30 2.26 13.23 13.63
N SER A 31 1.41 12.38 14.19
CA SER A 31 0.98 12.44 15.60
C SER A 31 1.94 11.76 16.58
N GLY A 32 2.96 11.03 16.08
CA GLY A 32 3.90 10.27 16.90
C GLY A 32 3.28 9.07 17.60
N VAL A 33 2.18 8.52 17.06
CA VAL A 33 1.56 7.28 17.58
C VAL A 33 2.43 6.05 17.25
N VAL A 34 3.15 6.11 16.13
CA VAL A 34 4.12 5.09 15.70
C VAL A 34 5.38 5.77 15.16
N ASN A 35 6.49 5.05 15.20
CA ASN A 35 7.76 5.40 14.58
C ASN A 35 8.08 4.42 13.46
N CYS A 36 8.92 4.84 12.52
CA CYS A 36 9.43 3.89 11.53
C CYS A 36 10.21 2.75 12.22
N GLY A 37 9.94 1.52 11.80
CA GLY A 37 10.57 0.32 12.35
C GLY A 37 9.77 -0.32 13.48
N ASP A 38 8.65 0.29 13.88
CA ASP A 38 7.71 -0.30 14.83
C ASP A 38 6.95 -1.51 14.23
N GLY A 39 6.82 -1.55 12.90
CA GLY A 39 6.13 -2.59 12.15
C GLY A 39 7.03 -3.24 11.09
N PHE A 40 6.50 -3.37 9.87
CA PHE A 40 7.21 -4.00 8.76
C PHE A 40 7.77 -2.99 7.74
N GLU A 41 8.06 -1.75 8.15
CA GLU A 41 8.55 -0.72 7.21
C GLU A 41 9.95 -1.03 6.66
N LEU A 42 10.77 -1.74 7.44
CA LEU A 42 12.19 -1.97 7.16
C LEU A 42 12.51 -3.44 6.90
N THR A 43 11.59 -4.17 6.28
CA THR A 43 11.73 -5.60 5.94
C THR A 43 12.33 -5.87 4.57
N ASP A 44 12.49 -4.86 3.72
CA ASP A 44 13.13 -5.04 2.42
C ASP A 44 14.57 -5.54 2.60
N HIS A 45 14.86 -6.69 1.98
CA HIS A 45 16.17 -7.31 2.02
C HIS A 45 17.30 -6.40 1.51
N GLU A 46 17.03 -5.46 0.61
CA GLU A 46 18.02 -4.50 0.12
C GLU A 46 18.58 -3.61 1.24
N LEU A 47 17.78 -3.33 2.29
CA LEU A 47 18.18 -2.51 3.45
C LEU A 47 19.28 -3.17 4.30
N LYS A 48 19.55 -4.47 4.13
CA LYS A 48 20.71 -5.13 4.73
C LYS A 48 22.04 -4.60 4.16
N THR A 49 22.00 -4.01 2.97
CA THR A 49 23.20 -3.57 2.23
C THR A 49 23.13 -2.12 1.76
N ARG A 50 21.95 -1.50 1.83
CA ARG A 50 21.68 -0.14 1.37
C ARG A 50 21.06 0.66 2.51
N ARG A 51 21.29 1.97 2.49
CA ARG A 51 20.60 2.89 3.40
C ARG A 51 19.15 3.03 2.95
N ASP A 52 18.22 3.08 3.92
CA ASP A 52 16.85 3.51 3.65
C ASP A 52 16.85 4.98 3.18
N VAL A 53 16.35 5.20 1.97
CA VAL A 53 16.23 6.53 1.34
C VAL A 53 14.83 6.78 0.80
N GLU A 54 13.88 5.87 1.03
CA GLU A 54 12.57 5.94 0.41
C GLU A 54 11.42 5.34 1.22
N TYR A 55 11.69 4.51 2.24
CA TYR A 55 10.64 3.97 3.11
C TYR A 55 10.32 4.94 4.22
N CYS A 56 11.31 5.24 5.06
CA CYS A 56 11.14 6.09 6.23
C CYS A 56 12.00 7.34 6.23
N HIS A 57 13.04 7.37 5.41
CA HIS A 57 13.88 8.53 5.24
C HIS A 57 13.69 9.10 3.85
N PRO A 58 13.71 10.42 3.70
CA PRO A 58 13.65 11.02 2.39
C PRO A 58 14.95 10.81 1.62
N TRP A 59 14.84 10.77 0.29
CA TRP A 59 15.96 10.84 -0.63
C TRP A 59 16.79 12.11 -0.34
N PRO A 60 18.14 12.02 -0.26
CA PRO A 60 18.98 13.18 -0.02
C PRO A 60 18.69 14.32 -1.01
N GLY A 61 18.31 15.48 -0.47
CA GLY A 61 17.98 16.67 -1.26
C GLY A 61 16.52 16.77 -1.75
N THR A 62 15.67 15.78 -1.46
CA THR A 62 14.25 15.78 -1.88
C THR A 62 13.33 15.46 -0.71
N ASN A 63 12.55 16.44 -0.27
CA ASN A 63 11.57 16.26 0.82
C ASN A 63 10.39 15.37 0.39
N ASN A 64 9.66 14.82 1.38
CA ASN A 64 8.40 14.08 1.20
C ASN A 64 8.48 12.83 0.32
N THR A 65 9.67 12.24 0.18
CA THR A 65 9.95 11.01 -0.58
C THR A 65 9.85 9.73 0.26
N ALA A 66 9.83 9.85 1.59
CA ALA A 66 9.62 8.70 2.48
C ALA A 66 8.18 8.18 2.33
N PHE A 67 8.01 6.99 1.78
CA PHE A 67 6.73 6.37 1.45
C PHE A 67 5.78 6.38 2.65
N PHE A 68 6.15 5.72 3.75
CA PHE A 68 5.26 5.48 4.90
C PHE A 68 4.79 6.79 5.55
N LEU A 69 5.67 7.79 5.62
CA LEU A 69 5.41 9.07 6.25
C LEU A 69 4.45 9.95 5.43
N ASN A 70 4.28 9.65 4.14
CA ASN A 70 3.52 10.49 3.21
C ASN A 70 2.23 9.84 2.68
N GLN A 71 1.90 8.61 3.09
CA GLN A 71 0.68 7.92 2.66
C GLN A 71 -0.57 8.46 3.39
N ASN A 72 -1.33 9.35 2.75
CA ASN A 72 -2.60 9.85 3.29
C ASN A 72 -3.78 8.90 2.97
N HIS A 73 -3.67 7.66 3.44
CA HIS A 73 -4.72 6.65 3.38
C HIS A 73 -4.55 5.67 4.54
N ASN A 74 -5.48 4.73 4.67
CA ASN A 74 -5.46 3.67 5.66
C ASN A 74 -5.41 2.26 5.06
N TYR A 75 -5.25 2.12 3.74
CA TYR A 75 -5.09 0.80 3.12
C TYR A 75 -3.89 0.04 3.67
N CYS A 76 -4.04 -1.28 3.79
CA CYS A 76 -2.93 -2.18 4.07
C CYS A 76 -1.95 -2.24 2.90
N VAL A 77 -0.66 -2.37 3.23
CA VAL A 77 0.43 -2.45 2.25
C VAL A 77 1.18 -3.77 2.42
N VAL A 78 1.97 -4.15 1.42
CA VAL A 78 2.80 -5.37 1.46
C VAL A 78 3.75 -5.32 2.67
N ALA A 79 3.84 -6.43 3.42
CA ALA A 79 4.67 -6.54 4.62
C ALA A 79 6.15 -6.80 4.32
N GLU A 80 6.49 -7.30 3.14
CA GLU A 80 7.87 -7.42 2.68
C GLU A 80 7.94 -7.22 1.18
N ILE A 81 8.71 -6.22 0.76
CA ILE A 81 9.05 -6.01 -0.64
C ILE A 81 10.16 -6.97 -1.01
N LEU A 82 9.85 -7.85 -1.97
CA LEU A 82 10.79 -8.82 -2.50
C LEU A 82 10.58 -8.94 -4.01
N LYS A 83 11.50 -8.37 -4.79
CA LYS A 83 11.45 -8.34 -6.26
C LYS A 83 12.06 -9.63 -6.87
N SER A 84 11.64 -10.78 -6.35
CA SER A 84 12.13 -12.10 -6.76
C SER A 84 11.10 -13.21 -6.50
N THR A 85 11.35 -14.40 -7.02
CA THR A 85 10.54 -15.61 -6.78
C THR A 85 10.87 -16.33 -5.47
N ARG A 86 11.81 -15.79 -4.67
CA ARG A 86 12.17 -16.38 -3.38
C ARG A 86 11.01 -16.27 -2.39
N PRO A 87 10.89 -17.20 -1.43
CA PRO A 87 9.92 -17.05 -0.34
C PRO A 87 10.19 -15.79 0.48
N LYS A 88 9.12 -15.07 0.83
CA LYS A 88 9.16 -13.95 1.77
C LYS A 88 9.33 -14.45 3.21
N GLU A 89 10.13 -13.74 4.00
CA GLU A 89 10.23 -13.90 5.46
C GLU A 89 8.94 -13.38 6.16
N HIS A 90 8.33 -12.33 5.61
CA HIS A 90 7.11 -11.67 6.11
C HIS A 90 6.07 -11.52 4.99
N PRO A 91 5.39 -12.61 4.59
CA PRO A 91 4.38 -12.55 3.54
C PRO A 91 3.11 -11.82 3.99
N GLY A 92 2.36 -11.28 3.03
CA GLY A 92 1.04 -10.71 3.24
C GLY A 92 1.02 -9.18 3.31
N TYR A 93 -0.07 -8.66 3.85
CA TYR A 93 -0.36 -7.23 3.91
C TYR A 93 -0.62 -6.81 5.36
N TRP A 94 -0.31 -5.57 5.70
CA TRP A 94 -0.43 -5.09 7.06
C TRP A 94 -0.79 -3.61 7.14
N CYS A 95 -1.29 -3.20 8.31
CA CYS A 95 -1.54 -1.81 8.66
C CYS A 95 -1.45 -1.63 10.18
N TYR A 96 -1.32 -0.37 10.63
CA TYR A 96 -1.52 -0.02 12.02
C TYR A 96 -3.01 0.05 12.39
N VAL A 97 -3.33 -0.29 13.63
CA VAL A 97 -4.67 -0.22 14.25
C VAL A 97 -4.55 0.35 15.66
N ASP A 98 -5.68 0.69 16.27
CA ASP A 98 -5.69 1.10 17.67
C ASP A 98 -5.17 -0.03 18.58
N ALA A 99 -4.45 0.29 19.65
CA ALA A 99 -3.98 -0.71 20.62
C ALA A 99 -5.11 -1.52 21.27
N ALA A 100 -6.34 -0.99 21.30
CA ALA A 100 -7.51 -1.71 21.79
C ALA A 100 -7.95 -2.86 20.86
N CYS A 101 -7.52 -2.87 19.59
CA CYS A 101 -7.89 -3.93 18.65
C CYS A 101 -7.39 -5.31 19.12
N GLN A 102 -8.33 -6.25 19.29
CA GLN A 102 -8.02 -7.63 19.67
C GLN A 102 -7.78 -8.55 18.46
N ASP A 103 -8.30 -8.19 17.28
CA ASP A 103 -8.25 -9.00 16.06
C ASP A 103 -7.04 -8.64 15.18
N LEU A 104 -5.84 -8.98 15.64
CA LEU A 104 -4.58 -8.63 14.96
C LEU A 104 -4.20 -9.57 13.80
N ASN A 105 -4.88 -10.72 13.64
CA ASN A 105 -4.63 -11.69 12.55
C ASN A 105 -3.14 -12.11 12.39
N GLY A 106 -2.43 -12.30 13.51
CA GLY A 106 -0.98 -12.59 13.49
C GLY A 106 -0.09 -11.36 13.61
N GLY A 107 -0.68 -10.17 13.70
CA GLY A 107 -0.02 -8.95 14.11
C GLY A 107 0.27 -8.91 15.62
N LYS A 108 0.85 -7.80 16.08
CA LYS A 108 1.24 -7.63 17.50
C LYS A 108 1.04 -6.19 17.98
N ALA A 109 0.96 -6.04 19.30
CA ALA A 109 1.01 -4.74 19.95
C ALA A 109 2.35 -4.05 19.68
N VAL A 110 2.31 -2.75 19.41
CA VAL A 110 3.49 -1.91 19.20
C VAL A 110 3.77 -1.12 20.48
N ASN A 111 2.75 -0.39 20.96
CA ASN A 111 2.80 0.42 22.17
C ASN A 111 1.39 0.57 22.76
N GLU A 112 1.22 1.46 23.76
CA GLU A 112 -0.07 1.68 24.43
C GLU A 112 -1.17 2.30 23.55
N LYS A 113 -0.81 2.82 22.37
CA LYS A 113 -1.70 3.53 21.44
C LYS A 113 -1.90 2.80 20.12
N ALA A 114 -0.96 1.95 19.72
CA ALA A 114 -1.02 1.24 18.46
C ALA A 114 -0.66 -0.24 18.57
N ALA A 115 -1.28 -1.02 17.69
CA ALA A 115 -0.84 -2.34 17.29
C ALA A 115 -0.73 -2.35 15.76
N TYR A 116 -0.17 -3.41 15.19
CA TYR A 116 -0.41 -3.71 13.77
C TYR A 116 -1.19 -5.00 13.63
N LYS A 117 -1.98 -5.08 12.56
CA LYS A 117 -2.67 -6.30 12.15
C LYS A 117 -2.20 -6.75 10.77
N MET A 118 -2.35 -8.04 10.50
CA MET A 118 -2.27 -8.55 9.13
C MET A 118 -3.63 -8.47 8.46
N CYS A 119 -3.65 -8.05 7.20
CA CYS A 119 -4.86 -7.90 6.42
C CYS A 119 -5.04 -9.10 5.48
N LYS A 120 -6.29 -9.54 5.35
CA LYS A 120 -6.64 -10.64 4.47
C LYS A 120 -6.66 -10.15 3.01
N PRO A 121 -5.95 -10.78 2.08
CA PRO A 121 -6.06 -10.45 0.66
C PRO A 121 -7.49 -10.62 0.15
N GLY A 122 -8.01 -9.68 -0.64
CA GLY A 122 -9.39 -9.72 -1.16
C GLY A 122 -10.45 -9.25 -0.15
N SER A 123 -10.04 -8.58 0.93
CA SER A 123 -10.98 -8.06 1.94
C SER A 123 -11.54 -6.68 1.61
N GLY A 124 -10.90 -5.95 0.69
CA GLY A 124 -11.18 -4.55 0.40
C GLY A 124 -10.43 -3.59 1.31
N GLU A 125 -9.59 -4.08 2.24
CA GLU A 125 -8.81 -3.25 3.16
C GLU A 125 -7.40 -2.91 2.62
N GLY A 126 -6.91 -3.63 1.60
CA GLY A 126 -5.54 -3.49 1.11
C GLY A 126 -5.42 -2.66 -0.18
N LEU A 127 -4.25 -2.08 -0.42
CA LEU A 127 -3.90 -1.53 -1.74
C LEU A 127 -3.94 -2.62 -2.83
N SER A 128 -3.71 -3.87 -2.45
CA SER A 128 -3.83 -5.06 -3.31
C SER A 128 -5.23 -5.29 -3.86
N ASP A 129 -6.25 -4.74 -3.21
CA ASP A 129 -7.64 -4.90 -3.60
C ASP A 129 -8.06 -3.83 -4.64
N LEU A 130 -7.25 -2.79 -4.84
CA LEU A 130 -7.49 -1.76 -5.84
C LEU A 130 -7.08 -2.27 -7.24
N PRO A 131 -7.94 -2.12 -8.26
CA PRO A 131 -7.52 -2.22 -9.66
C PRO A 131 -6.40 -1.21 -9.98
N PRO A 132 -5.52 -1.47 -10.97
CA PRO A 132 -4.40 -0.56 -11.28
C PRO A 132 -4.83 0.88 -11.56
N GLY A 133 -5.94 1.08 -12.31
CA GLY A 133 -6.48 2.40 -12.58
C GLY A 133 -6.84 3.19 -11.31
N GLU A 134 -7.44 2.53 -10.32
CA GLU A 134 -7.80 3.14 -9.03
C GLU A 134 -6.56 3.39 -8.17
N LEU A 135 -5.60 2.46 -8.16
CA LEU A 135 -4.31 2.64 -7.47
C LEU A 135 -3.54 3.85 -8.00
N PHE A 136 -3.48 4.02 -9.33
CA PHE A 136 -2.81 5.18 -9.93
C PHE A 136 -3.62 6.47 -9.76
N ALA A 137 -4.95 6.42 -9.70
CA ALA A 137 -5.75 7.58 -9.32
C ALA A 137 -5.45 8.01 -7.87
N LEU A 138 -5.31 7.04 -6.95
CA LEU A 138 -4.89 7.29 -5.57
C LEU A 138 -3.48 7.91 -5.54
N SER A 139 -2.51 7.34 -6.26
CA SER A 139 -1.15 7.88 -6.33
C SER A 139 -1.11 9.33 -6.83
N LYS A 140 -1.82 9.65 -7.92
CA LYS A 140 -1.94 11.03 -8.42
C LYS A 140 -2.56 11.98 -7.39
N ARG A 141 -3.59 11.53 -6.66
CA ARG A 141 -4.23 12.32 -5.60
C ARG A 141 -3.24 12.63 -4.48
N LEU A 142 -2.51 11.63 -3.99
CA LEU A 142 -1.49 11.82 -2.95
C LEU A 142 -0.39 12.77 -3.41
N ALA A 143 0.01 12.68 -4.68
CA ALA A 143 0.96 13.61 -5.29
C ALA A 143 0.43 15.05 -5.30
N ALA A 144 -0.85 15.24 -5.66
CA ALA A 144 -1.51 16.55 -5.61
C ALA A 144 -1.64 17.10 -4.18
N GLU A 145 -1.66 16.23 -3.17
CA GLU A 145 -1.62 16.59 -1.74
C GLU A 145 -0.19 16.89 -1.21
N GLY A 146 0.81 16.89 -2.09
CA GLY A 146 2.19 17.29 -1.78
C GLY A 146 3.14 16.16 -1.40
N ALA A 147 2.72 14.91 -1.53
CA ALA A 147 3.61 13.75 -1.39
C ALA A 147 4.45 13.56 -2.66
N PHE A 148 5.72 13.16 -2.55
CA PHE A 148 6.46 12.68 -3.71
C PHE A 148 6.07 11.22 -3.95
N MET A 149 5.28 10.97 -4.98
CA MET A 149 4.79 9.63 -5.29
C MET A 149 5.58 9.03 -6.45
N ASP A 150 6.22 7.91 -6.17
CA ASP A 150 6.76 7.00 -7.16
C ASP A 150 5.77 5.85 -7.39
N SER A 151 5.28 5.74 -8.62
CA SER A 151 4.34 4.70 -9.00
C SER A 151 4.98 3.31 -8.99
N GLN A 152 6.30 3.18 -9.16
CA GLN A 152 7.02 1.91 -8.97
C GLN A 152 6.91 1.47 -7.51
N MET A 153 7.11 2.40 -6.57
CA MET A 153 6.95 2.14 -5.13
C MET A 153 5.50 1.80 -4.76
N MET A 154 4.52 2.55 -5.28
CA MET A 154 3.10 2.30 -5.03
C MET A 154 2.70 0.88 -5.44
N VAL A 155 3.14 0.41 -6.60
CA VAL A 155 2.77 -0.94 -7.06
C VAL A 155 3.49 -2.03 -6.28
N THR A 156 4.75 -1.81 -5.85
CA THR A 156 5.46 -2.77 -4.99
C THR A 156 4.87 -2.86 -3.59
N MET A 157 4.25 -1.78 -3.11
CA MET A 157 3.52 -1.74 -1.85
C MET A 157 2.09 -2.29 -1.96
N ALA A 158 1.57 -2.43 -3.19
CA ALA A 158 0.22 -2.92 -3.46
C ALA A 158 0.17 -4.38 -3.88
N TYR A 159 1.07 -4.85 -4.74
CA TYR A 159 0.90 -6.11 -5.44
C TYR A 159 2.07 -7.07 -5.22
N GLU A 160 1.76 -8.36 -5.23
CA GLU A 160 2.76 -9.42 -5.14
C GLU A 160 3.62 -9.50 -6.40
N TRP A 161 4.91 -9.77 -6.20
CA TRP A 161 5.85 -9.98 -7.28
C TRP A 161 5.67 -11.37 -7.87
N TYR A 162 5.44 -11.44 -9.18
CA TYR A 162 5.28 -12.68 -9.94
C TYR A 162 6.33 -12.82 -11.06
N GLY A 163 6.87 -11.70 -11.54
CA GLY A 163 7.89 -11.73 -12.60
C GLY A 163 9.17 -12.46 -12.18
N PRO A 164 10.10 -12.66 -13.14
CA PRO A 164 11.46 -13.08 -12.84
C PRO A 164 12.11 -12.18 -11.77
N GLU A 165 13.20 -12.64 -11.17
CA GLU A 165 14.04 -11.78 -10.32
C GLU A 165 14.39 -10.48 -11.07
N GLN A 166 14.42 -9.36 -10.34
CA GLN A 166 14.74 -8.06 -10.93
C GLN A 166 16.03 -8.16 -11.78
N PHE A 167 15.99 -7.61 -12.99
CA PHE A 167 17.07 -7.66 -13.98
C PHE A 167 17.36 -9.04 -14.60
N ARG A 168 16.51 -10.06 -14.39
CA ARG A 168 16.67 -11.41 -14.98
C ARG A 168 15.65 -11.78 -16.06
N GLY A 169 14.84 -10.84 -16.52
CA GLY A 169 13.85 -11.05 -17.59
C GLY A 169 12.66 -10.10 -17.45
N SER A 170 11.56 -10.39 -18.13
CA SER A 170 10.29 -9.67 -18.00
C SER A 170 9.14 -10.57 -17.57
N ILE A 171 8.13 -9.99 -16.92
CA ILE A 171 6.85 -10.68 -16.66
C ILE A 171 6.15 -11.14 -17.95
N PHE A 172 6.48 -10.53 -19.10
CA PHE A 172 5.95 -10.96 -20.39
C PHE A 172 6.56 -12.26 -20.91
N ASP A 173 7.68 -12.71 -20.33
CA ASP A 173 8.39 -13.93 -20.73
C ASP A 173 7.94 -15.16 -19.91
N VAL A 174 7.09 -14.98 -18.91
CA VAL A 174 6.58 -16.05 -18.05
C VAL A 174 5.09 -16.29 -18.32
N PRO A 175 4.58 -17.53 -18.15
CA PRO A 175 3.15 -17.79 -18.25
C PRO A 175 2.36 -16.91 -17.29
N VAL A 176 1.38 -16.18 -17.83
CA VAL A 176 0.46 -15.36 -17.03
C VAL A 176 -0.23 -16.28 -16.03
N PRO A 177 -0.19 -15.97 -14.72
CA PRO A 177 -0.78 -16.85 -13.75
C PRO A 177 -2.30 -16.80 -13.86
N GLN A 178 -2.95 -17.93 -13.60
CA GLN A 178 -4.42 -18.04 -13.70
C GLN A 178 -5.13 -17.01 -12.82
N ASN A 179 -4.54 -16.67 -11.67
CA ASN A 179 -5.07 -15.70 -10.71
C ASN A 179 -4.89 -14.23 -11.16
N ALA A 180 -4.16 -13.93 -12.24
CA ALA A 180 -4.06 -12.56 -12.78
C ALA A 180 -5.42 -12.01 -13.24
N SER A 181 -6.40 -12.90 -13.46
CA SER A 181 -7.79 -12.54 -13.73
C SER A 181 -8.53 -11.98 -12.49
N GLU A 182 -8.07 -12.35 -11.30
CA GLU A 182 -8.70 -11.97 -10.03
C GLU A 182 -7.96 -10.82 -9.34
N ARG A 183 -6.62 -10.78 -9.47
CA ARG A 183 -5.77 -9.78 -8.80
C ARG A 183 -4.62 -9.31 -9.69
N PRO A 184 -4.17 -8.06 -9.56
CA PRO A 184 -3.00 -7.59 -10.30
C PRO A 184 -1.75 -8.35 -9.87
N VAL A 185 -0.89 -8.67 -10.83
CA VAL A 185 0.45 -9.24 -10.57
C VAL A 185 1.53 -8.34 -11.13
N LEU A 186 2.63 -8.20 -10.40
CA LEU A 186 3.71 -7.28 -10.69
C LEU A 186 4.98 -8.00 -11.15
N GLY A 187 5.73 -7.38 -12.06
CA GLY A 187 7.09 -7.80 -12.39
C GLY A 187 7.82 -6.76 -13.23
N THR A 188 9.00 -7.11 -13.72
CA THR A 188 9.77 -6.26 -14.63
C THR A 188 9.14 -6.15 -16.02
N SER A 189 9.16 -4.96 -16.61
CA SER A 189 8.91 -4.77 -18.04
C SER A 189 10.17 -5.07 -18.86
N ASN A 190 10.03 -5.14 -20.18
CA ASN A 190 11.12 -5.13 -21.16
C ASN A 190 11.76 -3.74 -21.33
N LYS A 191 11.19 -2.70 -20.71
CA LYS A 191 11.71 -1.33 -20.76
C LYS A 191 12.65 -1.08 -19.58
N PHE A 192 13.68 -0.27 -19.83
CA PHE A 192 14.62 0.14 -18.79
C PHE A 192 13.87 0.87 -17.66
N ASP A 193 14.15 0.45 -16.43
CA ASP A 193 13.60 1.01 -15.20
C ASP A 193 12.07 1.17 -15.26
N THR A 194 11.40 0.05 -15.48
CA THR A 194 9.96 0.01 -15.68
C THR A 194 9.42 -1.29 -15.12
N TYR A 195 8.37 -1.22 -14.30
CA TYR A 195 7.60 -2.39 -13.91
C TYR A 195 6.36 -2.52 -14.78
N ALA A 196 5.90 -3.75 -14.95
CA ALA A 196 4.68 -4.09 -15.65
C ALA A 196 3.70 -4.76 -14.68
N LEU A 197 2.43 -4.41 -14.83
CA LEU A 197 1.31 -5.05 -14.16
C LEU A 197 0.45 -5.78 -15.18
N LEU A 198 0.05 -7.00 -14.82
CA LEU A 198 -0.97 -7.74 -15.54
C LEU A 198 -2.22 -7.84 -14.67
N TYR A 199 -3.36 -7.42 -15.19
CA TYR A 199 -4.64 -7.52 -14.48
C TYR A 199 -5.78 -7.72 -15.47
N LYS A 200 -6.50 -8.84 -15.37
CA LYS A 200 -7.54 -9.21 -16.34
C LYS A 200 -6.99 -9.16 -17.77
N ASN A 201 -7.57 -8.32 -18.63
CA ASN A 201 -7.15 -8.08 -20.02
C ASN A 201 -6.25 -6.84 -20.15
N GLU A 202 -5.92 -6.18 -19.04
CA GLU A 202 -5.12 -4.96 -19.01
C GLU A 202 -3.63 -5.25 -18.82
N VAL A 203 -2.82 -4.42 -19.45
CA VAL A 203 -1.39 -4.34 -19.20
C VAL A 203 -1.05 -2.89 -18.88
N TRP A 204 -0.41 -2.69 -17.74
CA TRP A 204 0.08 -1.38 -17.32
C TRP A 204 1.59 -1.41 -17.20
N GLU A 205 2.20 -0.26 -17.43
CA GLU A 205 3.60 -0.02 -17.11
C GLU A 205 3.72 1.18 -16.17
N THR A 206 4.73 1.15 -15.31
CA THR A 206 5.02 2.22 -14.35
C THR A 206 6.50 2.54 -14.39
N ARG A 207 6.78 3.83 -14.24
CA ARG A 207 8.11 4.47 -14.20
C ARG A 207 8.10 5.50 -13.07
N ASP A 208 9.22 6.17 -12.90
CA ASP A 208 9.32 7.32 -11.99
C ASP A 208 8.18 8.33 -12.21
N GLY A 209 7.56 8.74 -11.10
CA GLY A 209 6.43 9.66 -11.07
C GLY A 209 5.12 9.01 -10.63
N PRO A 210 4.03 9.79 -10.51
CA PRO A 210 2.85 9.39 -9.74
C PRO A 210 1.83 8.54 -10.50
N ALA A 211 2.15 8.06 -11.71
CA ALA A 211 1.17 7.43 -12.58
C ALA A 211 1.76 6.29 -13.38
N GLY A 212 1.01 5.19 -13.46
CA GLY A 212 1.19 4.19 -14.49
C GLY A 212 0.48 4.57 -15.79
N GLU A 213 0.95 3.99 -16.87
CA GLU A 213 0.37 4.06 -18.20
C GLU A 213 -0.26 2.70 -18.54
N CYS A 214 -1.54 2.70 -18.88
CA CYS A 214 -2.17 1.51 -19.42
C CYS A 214 -1.82 1.40 -20.90
N ILE A 215 -1.11 0.33 -21.27
CA ILE A 215 -0.59 0.13 -22.62
C ILE A 215 -1.43 -0.84 -23.45
N LYS A 216 -2.34 -1.59 -22.82
CA LYS A 216 -3.24 -2.53 -23.49
C LYS A 216 -4.48 -2.80 -22.65
N GLY A 217 -5.64 -2.96 -23.31
CA GLY A 217 -6.86 -3.51 -22.71
C GLY A 217 -7.66 -2.56 -21.82
N CYS A 218 -7.24 -1.30 -21.75
CA CYS A 218 -7.86 -0.22 -20.99
C CYS A 218 -9.24 0.12 -21.57
N GLN A 219 -10.24 0.32 -20.70
CA GLN A 219 -11.59 0.78 -21.06
C GLN A 219 -11.83 2.21 -20.58
#